data_AF-A0A958SW71-F1
#
_entry.id   AF-A0A958SW71-F1
#
_cell.length_a   1.000
_cell.length_b   1.000
_cell.length_c   1.000
_cell.angle_alpha   90.00
_cell.angle_beta   90.00
_cell.angle_gamma   90.00
#
_symmetry.space_group_name_H-M   'P 1'
#
loop_
_entity.id
_entity.type
_entity.pdbx_description
1 polymer ?
#
loop_
_entity_poly.entity_id
_entity_poly.type
_entity_poly.pdbx_seq_one_letter_code
_entity_poly.pdbx_strand_id
1 'polypeptide(L)'
;EWMTEFMQKVDELGLRVDYVAVHHYGGSNVLSFINKLKQTYEAYNRPIWVTEFAVADWNATSPENNSHSEEEVAAFMQETLTALDDIDWVFRYSWFDGRNAALYTSALYDDENVNQTYVGSIYANHNPNPDIGPGVDTEYVPPIDEDELLINGGFETAQLAPWQGFNNAVVGIATTEPYTGNYCGRLNNNDGSLFYVLNVDPGETYTLKFFSKWRDPVPNTFSAKIRNNNGNALLFSLPDMPQTDVWEETEYEFTVPNDVSEIKILFYKGQVNPTFPPFFLDDVSLKVTP
;
A
#
# COMPACT_ATOMS: atom_id res chain seq x y z
N GLU A 1 25.27 9.53 17.04
CA GLU A 1 25.87 8.23 17.36
C GLU A 1 25.29 7.14 16.46
N TRP A 2 24.01 6.76 16.60
CA TRP A 2 23.38 5.72 15.76
C TRP A 2 23.59 5.88 14.24
N MET A 3 23.27 7.05 13.67
CA MET A 3 23.37 7.27 12.22
C MET A 3 24.83 7.17 11.73
N THR A 4 25.77 7.64 12.55
CA THR A 4 27.21 7.55 12.24
C THR A 4 27.65 6.10 12.19
N GLU A 5 27.27 5.28 13.17
CA GLU A 5 27.61 3.85 13.20
C GLU A 5 26.94 3.08 12.05
N PHE A 6 25.68 3.38 11.75
CA PHE A 6 24.94 2.77 10.65
C PHE A 6 25.64 3.03 9.31
N MET A 7 25.95 4.30 9.01
CA MET A 7 26.59 4.67 7.74
C MET A 7 28.02 4.12 7.63
N GLN A 8 28.76 4.05 8.74
CA GLN A 8 30.05 3.36 8.76
C GLN A 8 29.93 1.88 8.38
N LYS A 9 28.90 1.18 8.90
CA LYS A 9 28.66 -0.23 8.53
C LYS A 9 28.19 -0.40 7.10
N VAL A 10 27.40 0.52 6.57
CA VAL A 10 27.01 0.56 5.15
C VAL A 10 28.25 0.62 4.27
N ASP A 11 29.19 1.51 4.58
CA ASP A 11 30.43 1.68 3.82
C ASP A 11 31.34 0.44 3.94
N GLU A 12 31.50 -0.10 5.15
CA GLU A 12 32.30 -1.33 5.40
C GLU A 12 31.76 -2.55 4.62
N LEU A 13 30.44 -2.64 4.47
CA LEU A 13 29.77 -3.77 3.80
C LEU A 13 29.50 -3.53 2.31
N GLY A 14 29.79 -2.34 1.79
CA GLY A 14 29.53 -1.97 0.39
C GLY A 14 28.04 -1.92 0.04
N LEU A 15 27.18 -1.58 1.01
CA LEU A 15 25.74 -1.50 0.82
C LEU A 15 25.34 -0.19 0.15
N ARG A 16 24.19 -0.20 -0.55
CA ARG A 16 23.61 0.99 -1.15
C ARG A 16 22.67 1.69 -0.17
N VAL A 17 22.90 2.98 0.05
CA VAL A 17 21.96 3.91 0.68
C VAL A 17 21.77 5.08 -0.29
N ASP A 18 20.55 5.26 -0.77
CA ASP A 18 20.24 6.22 -1.84
C ASP A 18 20.07 7.65 -1.35
N TYR A 19 19.52 7.83 -0.15
CA TYR A 19 19.28 9.13 0.48
C TYR A 19 19.31 9.01 2.01
N VAL A 20 19.38 10.15 2.69
CA VAL A 20 19.33 10.24 4.16
C VAL A 20 18.05 10.95 4.59
N ALA A 21 17.24 10.28 5.40
CA ALA A 21 16.07 10.86 6.04
C ALA A 21 16.47 11.69 7.27
N VAL A 22 15.88 12.87 7.44
CA VAL A 22 16.13 13.78 8.57
C VAL A 22 14.82 14.21 9.20
N HIS A 23 14.75 14.08 10.53
CA HIS A 23 13.67 14.62 11.34
C HIS A 23 14.16 15.87 12.07
N HIS A 24 13.33 16.91 12.16
CA HIS A 24 13.66 18.14 12.89
C HIS A 24 12.48 18.71 13.67
N TYR A 25 12.63 18.73 15.00
CA TYR A 25 11.67 19.30 15.93
C TYR A 25 12.38 20.28 16.87
N GLY A 26 12.87 21.37 16.28
CA GLY A 26 13.61 22.42 16.97
C GLY A 26 12.78 23.70 17.14
N GLY A 27 13.44 24.78 17.56
CA GLY A 27 12.84 26.10 17.56
C GLY A 27 12.77 26.72 16.15
N SER A 28 12.19 27.91 16.06
CA SER A 28 11.92 28.69 14.84
C SER A 28 13.15 29.29 14.12
N ASN A 29 14.36 28.76 14.34
CA ASN A 29 15.58 29.30 13.72
C ASN A 29 15.90 28.57 12.40
N VAL A 30 15.57 29.20 11.27
CA VAL A 30 15.79 28.64 9.92
C VAL A 30 17.25 28.30 9.67
N LEU A 31 18.18 29.21 9.99
CA LEU A 31 19.61 29.01 9.75
C LEU A 31 20.17 27.79 10.51
N SER A 32 19.71 27.57 11.75
CA SER A 32 20.07 26.41 12.56
C SER A 32 19.60 25.11 11.88
N PHE A 33 18.37 25.11 11.38
CA PHE A 33 17.81 23.97 10.66
C PHE A 33 18.58 23.68 9.37
N ILE A 34 18.78 24.68 8.51
CA ILE A 34 19.53 24.52 7.26
C ILE A 34 20.98 24.08 7.51
N ASN A 35 21.64 24.61 8.54
CA ASN A 35 22.99 24.17 8.91
C ASN A 35 23.03 22.70 9.35
N LYS A 36 22.01 22.22 10.08
CA LYS A 36 21.89 20.79 10.42
C LYS A 36 21.79 19.95 9.14
N LEU A 37 20.96 20.35 8.18
CA LEU A 37 20.80 19.61 6.92
C LEU A 37 22.11 19.61 6.13
N LYS A 38 22.80 20.76 6.04
CA LYS A 38 24.08 20.89 5.37
C LYS A 38 25.15 20.01 5.99
N GLN A 39 25.29 20.02 7.32
CA GLN A 39 26.23 19.14 8.02
C GLN A 39 25.92 17.65 7.79
N THR A 40 24.64 17.29 7.73
CA THR A 40 24.21 15.91 7.42
C THR A 40 24.60 15.53 5.99
N TYR A 41 24.34 16.41 5.03
CA TYR A 41 24.71 16.22 3.64
C TYR A 41 26.24 16.07 3.47
N GLU A 42 27.02 16.97 4.07
CA GLU A 42 28.49 16.93 4.01
C GLU A 42 29.07 15.67 4.68
N ALA A 43 28.44 15.16 5.74
CA ALA A 43 28.91 13.97 6.44
C ALA A 43 28.71 12.67 5.63
N TYR A 44 27.64 12.58 4.83
CA TYR A 44 27.24 11.33 4.18
C TYR A 44 27.28 11.38 2.65
N ASN A 45 27.34 12.57 2.08
CA ASN A 45 27.32 12.82 0.64
C ASN A 45 26.17 12.07 -0.05
N ARG A 46 24.95 12.25 0.48
CA ARG A 46 23.69 11.67 -0.02
C ARG A 46 22.60 12.73 -0.05
N PRO A 47 21.69 12.73 -1.04
CA PRO A 47 20.51 13.58 -1.03
C PRO A 47 19.74 13.48 0.29
N ILE A 48 19.14 14.59 0.71
CA ILE A 48 18.39 14.71 1.96
C ILE A 48 16.89 14.65 1.69
N TRP A 49 16.20 13.81 2.45
CA TRP A 49 14.75 13.86 2.60
C TRP A 49 14.41 14.31 4.01
N VAL A 50 13.73 15.45 4.16
CA VAL A 50 13.22 15.89 5.45
C VAL A 50 11.85 15.24 5.67
N THR A 51 11.84 14.01 6.15
CA THR A 51 10.59 13.23 6.27
C THR A 51 9.65 13.75 7.35
N GLU A 52 10.18 14.49 8.33
CA GLU A 52 9.38 15.18 9.35
C GLU A 52 10.07 16.47 9.78
N PHE A 53 9.36 17.60 9.78
CA PHE A 53 9.81 18.80 10.47
C PHE A 53 8.67 19.68 10.98
N ALA A 54 8.89 20.29 12.14
CA ALA A 54 7.98 21.26 12.76
C ALA A 54 8.74 22.09 13.81
N VAL A 55 8.17 23.24 14.20
CA VAL A 55 8.63 23.96 15.40
C VAL A 55 8.03 23.28 16.63
N ALA A 56 8.86 22.98 17.62
CA ALA A 56 8.45 22.24 18.81
C ALA A 56 8.95 22.88 20.10
N ASP A 57 8.04 23.06 21.06
CA ASP A 57 8.36 23.36 22.45
C ASP A 57 8.24 22.11 23.32
N TRP A 58 9.34 21.38 23.46
CA TRP A 58 9.36 20.15 24.25
C TRP A 58 9.16 20.35 25.76
N ASN A 59 9.13 21.59 26.26
CA ASN A 59 8.79 21.91 27.64
C ASN A 59 7.30 22.21 27.84
N ALA A 60 6.53 22.38 26.76
CA ALA A 60 5.11 22.66 26.84
C ALA A 60 4.35 21.46 27.42
N THR A 61 3.60 21.70 28.50
CA THR A 61 2.76 20.68 29.16
C THR A 61 1.29 20.76 28.76
N SER A 62 0.88 21.86 28.12
CA SER A 62 -0.44 22.06 27.50
C SER A 62 -0.29 23.00 26.30
N PRO A 63 -1.26 23.02 25.36
CA PRO A 63 -1.29 23.96 24.24
C PRO A 63 -1.05 25.42 24.64
N GLU A 64 -1.65 25.86 25.74
CA GLU A 64 -1.57 27.24 26.24
C GLU A 64 -0.19 27.59 26.81
N ASN A 65 0.61 26.57 27.15
CA ASN A 65 1.96 26.73 27.68
C ASN A 65 3.03 26.64 26.59
N ASN A 66 2.65 26.48 25.32
CA ASN A 66 3.59 26.49 24.22
C ASN A 66 4.19 27.89 24.06
N SER A 67 5.52 27.98 24.13
CA SER A 67 6.22 29.27 24.06
C SER A 67 6.31 29.86 22.65
N HIS A 68 6.04 29.07 21.62
CA HIS A 68 6.00 29.54 20.23
C HIS A 68 4.60 30.01 19.86
N SER A 69 4.54 31.20 19.25
CA SER A 69 3.29 31.72 18.68
C SER A 69 3.02 31.13 17.29
N GLU A 70 1.75 31.07 16.87
CA GLU A 70 1.39 30.62 15.52
C GLU A 70 2.04 31.51 14.44
N GLU A 71 2.18 32.82 14.67
CA GLU A 71 2.85 33.74 13.76
C GLU A 71 4.35 33.46 13.62
N GLU A 72 5.02 33.08 14.71
CA GLU A 72 6.44 32.71 14.70
C GLU A 72 6.68 31.43 13.91
N VAL A 73 5.81 30.42 14.11
CA VAL A 73 5.86 29.16 13.36
C VAL A 73 5.56 29.39 11.88
N ALA A 74 4.57 30.24 11.57
CA ALA A 74 4.25 30.65 10.21
C ALA A 74 5.42 31.34 9.50
N ALA A 75 6.13 32.25 10.18
CA ALA A 75 7.32 32.91 9.64
C ALA A 75 8.45 31.91 9.37
N PHE A 76 8.70 31.00 10.32
CA PHE A 76 9.67 29.92 10.13
C PHE A 76 9.32 29.04 8.93
N MET A 77 8.05 28.65 8.78
CA MET A 77 7.59 27.83 7.66
C MET A 77 7.85 28.53 6.33
N GLN A 78 7.40 29.78 6.14
CA GLN A 78 7.56 30.50 4.87
C GLN A 78 9.02 30.60 4.43
N GLU A 79 9.90 30.98 5.36
CA GLU A 79 11.34 31.13 5.07
C GLU A 79 12.01 29.76 4.85
N THR A 80 11.64 28.74 5.63
CA THR A 80 12.18 27.39 5.49
C THR A 80 11.78 26.75 4.16
N LEU A 81 10.50 26.80 3.78
CA LEU A 81 10.04 26.20 2.52
C LEU A 81 10.76 26.83 1.32
N THR A 82 10.86 28.16 1.29
CA THR A 82 11.63 28.88 0.27
C THR A 82 13.09 28.42 0.24
N ALA A 83 13.74 28.30 1.40
CA ALA A 83 15.12 27.86 1.47
C ALA A 83 15.31 26.40 1.03
N LEU A 84 14.40 25.49 1.39
CA LEU A 84 14.49 24.08 1.01
C LEU A 84 14.30 23.87 -0.49
N ASP A 85 13.46 24.68 -1.15
CA ASP A 85 13.27 24.62 -2.60
C ASP A 85 14.52 25.05 -3.38
N ASP A 86 15.30 25.99 -2.85
CA ASP A 86 16.52 26.53 -3.45
C ASP A 86 17.78 25.66 -3.21
N ILE A 87 17.67 24.57 -2.43
CA ILE A 87 18.80 23.72 -2.07
C ILE A 87 18.78 22.43 -2.89
N ASP A 88 19.68 22.33 -3.88
CA ASP A 88 19.77 21.20 -4.83
C ASP A 88 19.91 19.82 -4.17
N TRP A 89 20.51 19.74 -2.97
CA TRP A 89 20.74 18.47 -2.28
C TRP A 89 19.61 18.09 -1.30
N VAL A 90 18.55 18.90 -1.20
CA VAL A 90 17.29 18.54 -0.52
C VAL A 90 16.28 18.13 -1.58
N PHE A 91 15.87 16.87 -1.58
CA PHE A 91 14.99 16.34 -2.62
C PHE A 91 13.51 16.36 -2.23
N ARG A 92 13.20 16.14 -0.95
CA ARG A 92 11.82 16.11 -0.44
C ARG A 92 11.78 16.62 0.98
N TYR A 93 10.65 17.21 1.36
CA TYR A 93 10.34 17.56 2.73
C TYR A 93 8.86 17.33 3.03
N SER A 94 8.53 17.07 4.29
CA SER A 94 7.16 16.95 4.77
C SER A 94 7.02 17.61 6.13
N TRP A 95 6.19 18.65 6.21
CA TRP A 95 5.81 19.22 7.49
C TRP A 95 5.09 18.18 8.35
N PHE A 96 5.33 18.19 9.65
CA PHE A 96 4.70 17.27 10.59
C PHE A 96 3.51 17.93 11.28
N ASP A 97 2.29 17.42 11.01
CA ASP A 97 1.04 17.85 11.65
C ASP A 97 0.91 17.28 13.08
N GLY A 98 1.71 17.81 13.99
CA GLY A 98 1.71 17.41 15.40
C GLY A 98 0.68 18.19 16.23
N ARG A 99 -0.03 17.49 17.12
CA ARG A 99 -1.14 18.07 17.93
C ARG A 99 -0.99 17.92 19.43
N ASN A 100 0.14 17.38 19.88
CA ASN A 100 0.45 17.38 21.30
C ASN A 100 0.83 18.81 21.75
N ALA A 101 0.90 19.03 23.07
CA ALA A 101 1.23 20.34 23.63
C ALA A 101 2.48 20.99 23.02
N ALA A 102 3.51 20.19 22.74
CA ALA A 102 4.78 20.65 22.17
C ALA A 102 4.67 21.15 20.73
N LEU A 103 3.79 20.54 19.92
CA LEU A 103 3.65 20.80 18.49
C LEU A 103 2.38 21.58 18.15
N TYR A 104 1.58 21.96 19.15
CA TYR A 104 0.26 22.54 18.95
C TYR A 104 0.23 23.71 17.96
N THR A 105 1.22 24.61 18.02
CA THR A 105 1.36 25.77 17.12
C THR A 105 1.87 25.41 15.72
N SER A 106 2.26 24.16 15.49
CA SER A 106 2.67 23.59 14.20
C SER A 106 1.57 22.74 13.55
N ALA A 107 0.39 22.59 14.16
CA ALA A 107 -0.70 21.81 13.56
C ALA A 107 -1.15 22.44 12.22
N LEU A 108 -1.41 21.61 11.20
CA LEU A 108 -1.91 22.02 9.88
C LEU A 108 -3.44 22.10 9.86
N TYR A 109 -4.12 21.33 10.69
CA TYR A 109 -5.57 21.36 10.85
C TYR A 109 -5.96 21.49 12.30
N ASP A 110 -7.16 22.04 12.53
CA ASP A 110 -7.77 22.11 13.86
C ASP A 110 -8.00 20.72 14.45
N ASP A 111 -8.29 20.66 15.76
CA ASP A 111 -8.46 19.39 16.50
C ASP A 111 -9.53 18.46 15.90
N GLU A 112 -10.53 19.02 15.19
CA GLU A 112 -11.59 18.26 14.53
C GLU A 112 -11.19 17.72 13.14
N ASN A 113 -10.03 18.13 12.60
CA ASN A 113 -9.58 17.86 11.22
C ASN A 113 -10.51 18.44 10.15
N VAL A 114 -11.26 19.50 10.47
CA VAL A 114 -12.26 20.08 9.57
C VAL A 114 -11.71 21.33 8.91
N ASN A 115 -11.02 22.19 9.67
CA ASN A 115 -10.51 23.46 9.17
C ASN A 115 -8.99 23.47 9.17
N GLN A 116 -8.41 24.08 8.13
CA GLN A 116 -6.97 24.37 8.10
C GLN A 116 -6.63 25.47 9.10
N THR A 117 -5.50 25.34 9.78
CA THR A 117 -4.91 26.40 10.61
C THR A 117 -4.25 27.46 9.72
N TYR A 118 -3.75 28.55 10.30
CA TYR A 118 -3.01 29.55 9.52
C TYR A 118 -1.72 28.95 8.95
N VAL A 119 -0.99 28.17 9.76
CA VAL A 119 0.20 27.42 9.33
C VAL A 119 -0.16 26.41 8.22
N GLY A 120 -1.28 25.68 8.39
CA GLY A 120 -1.83 24.80 7.36
C GLY A 120 -2.07 25.48 6.02
N SER A 121 -2.64 26.69 6.06
CA SER A 121 -2.90 27.47 4.86
C SER A 121 -1.62 27.90 4.14
N ILE A 122 -0.53 28.17 4.86
CA ILE A 122 0.77 28.51 4.25
C ILE A 122 1.33 27.29 3.52
N TYR A 123 1.37 26.15 4.20
CA TYR A 123 1.92 24.91 3.61
C TYR A 123 1.13 24.47 2.38
N ALA A 124 -0.21 24.55 2.43
CA ALA A 124 -1.08 24.16 1.32
C ALA A 124 -0.98 25.09 0.09
N ASN A 125 -0.68 26.37 0.30
CA ASN A 125 -0.58 27.37 -0.78
C ASN A 125 0.86 27.62 -1.25
N HIS A 126 1.85 26.98 -0.61
CA HIS A 126 3.24 27.05 -1.05
C HIS A 126 3.38 26.36 -2.41
N ASN A 127 3.99 27.03 -3.38
CA ASN A 127 4.23 26.43 -4.69
C ASN A 127 5.46 25.52 -4.58
N PRO A 128 5.30 24.19 -4.61
CA PRO A 128 6.41 23.30 -4.34
C PRO A 128 7.44 23.34 -5.48
N ASN A 129 8.69 22.97 -5.17
CA ASN A 129 9.74 22.81 -6.18
C ASN A 129 9.27 21.87 -7.32
N PRO A 130 9.24 22.30 -8.60
CA PRO A 130 8.72 21.50 -9.71
C PRO A 130 9.64 20.36 -10.17
N ASP A 131 10.91 20.34 -9.74
CA ASP A 131 11.86 19.25 -9.99
C ASP A 131 11.57 18.03 -9.09
N ILE A 132 10.70 18.21 -8.09
CA ILE A 132 10.12 17.08 -7.38
C ILE A 132 9.16 16.39 -8.36
N GLY A 133 9.55 15.21 -8.84
CA GLY A 133 8.68 14.39 -9.68
C GLY A 133 7.27 14.33 -9.07
N PRO A 134 6.21 14.29 -9.90
CA PRO A 134 4.92 14.95 -9.66
C PRO A 134 4.08 14.51 -8.44
N GLY A 135 4.62 13.73 -7.51
CA GLY A 135 3.90 13.27 -6.34
C GLY A 135 2.61 12.53 -6.71
N VAL A 136 2.56 11.96 -7.92
CA VAL A 136 1.48 11.06 -8.29
C VAL A 136 1.74 9.79 -7.51
N ASP A 137 0.81 9.44 -6.63
CA ASP A 137 0.54 8.03 -6.41
C ASP A 137 0.37 7.45 -7.82
N THR A 138 1.36 6.68 -8.25
CA THR A 138 1.17 5.84 -9.42
C THR A 138 0.20 4.79 -8.93
N GLU A 139 -1.11 5.07 -9.03
CA GLU A 139 -2.09 3.99 -9.09
C GLU A 139 -1.50 3.01 -10.09
N TYR A 140 -1.12 1.83 -9.61
CA TYR A 140 -0.71 0.77 -10.48
C TYR A 140 -1.95 0.44 -11.30
N VAL A 141 -2.02 1.00 -12.50
CA VAL A 141 -2.98 0.57 -13.50
C VAL A 141 -2.34 -0.66 -14.14
N PRO A 142 -2.80 -1.88 -13.81
CA PRO A 142 -2.28 -3.07 -14.46
C PRO A 142 -2.40 -2.88 -15.98
N PRO A 143 -1.35 -3.19 -16.76
CA PRO A 143 -1.43 -3.11 -18.21
C PRO A 143 -2.66 -3.92 -18.68
N ILE A 144 -3.48 -3.30 -19.53
CA ILE A 144 -4.63 -3.99 -20.14
C ILE A 144 -4.05 -5.11 -20.99
N ASP A 145 -4.29 -6.35 -20.57
CA ASP A 145 -4.04 -7.53 -21.37
C ASP A 145 -5.32 -7.80 -22.18
N GLU A 146 -5.24 -7.61 -23.50
CA GLU A 146 -6.40 -7.77 -24.39
C GLU A 146 -6.92 -9.21 -24.43
N ASP A 147 -6.10 -10.19 -24.02
CA ASP A 147 -6.46 -11.60 -23.96
C ASP A 147 -7.02 -12.02 -22.59
N GLU A 148 -6.97 -11.15 -21.59
CA GLU A 148 -7.50 -11.42 -20.25
C GLU A 148 -9.02 -11.27 -20.20
N LEU A 149 -9.70 -12.34 -19.77
CA LEU A 149 -11.16 -12.37 -19.69
C LEU A 149 -11.70 -11.90 -18.33
N LEU A 150 -10.87 -11.90 -17.28
CA LEU A 150 -11.25 -11.43 -15.96
C LEU A 150 -10.93 -9.95 -15.79
N ILE A 151 -11.89 -9.18 -15.27
CA ILE A 151 -11.61 -7.83 -14.75
C ILE A 151 -11.40 -7.90 -13.25
N ASN A 152 -10.50 -7.06 -12.73
CA ASN A 152 -10.19 -6.99 -11.29
C ASN A 152 -9.71 -8.35 -10.71
N GLY A 153 -8.95 -9.13 -11.48
CA GLY A 153 -8.37 -10.40 -11.05
C GLY A 153 -7.34 -10.28 -9.91
N GLY A 154 -6.63 -9.15 -9.86
CA GLY A 154 -5.71 -8.76 -8.77
C GLY A 154 -6.34 -7.84 -7.71
N PHE A 155 -7.66 -7.61 -7.71
CA PHE A 155 -8.37 -6.86 -6.64
C PHE A 155 -7.95 -5.39 -6.42
N GLU A 156 -7.13 -4.81 -7.29
CA GLU A 156 -6.54 -3.47 -7.15
C GLU A 156 -7.52 -2.29 -7.17
N THR A 157 -8.79 -2.53 -7.52
CA THR A 157 -9.82 -1.48 -7.42
C THR A 157 -10.28 -1.19 -5.99
N ALA A 158 -9.76 -1.94 -5.00
CA ALA A 158 -10.23 -1.97 -3.61
C ALA A 158 -11.71 -2.32 -3.42
N GLN A 159 -12.43 -2.61 -4.52
CA GLN A 159 -13.82 -3.03 -4.53
C GLN A 159 -13.89 -4.53 -4.78
N LEU A 160 -14.86 -5.18 -4.14
CA LEU A 160 -15.10 -6.61 -4.38
C LEU A 160 -15.62 -6.87 -5.79
N ALA A 161 -16.46 -5.97 -6.34
CA ALA A 161 -17.04 -6.17 -7.65
C ALA A 161 -15.96 -6.30 -8.75
N PRO A 162 -16.17 -7.19 -9.75
CA PRO A 162 -17.35 -8.02 -9.98
C PRO A 162 -17.32 -9.38 -9.26
N TRP A 163 -16.33 -9.63 -8.41
CA TRP A 163 -16.31 -10.83 -7.57
C TRP A 163 -17.51 -10.85 -6.63
N GLN A 164 -17.97 -12.06 -6.35
CA GLN A 164 -19.12 -12.31 -5.52
C GLN A 164 -18.80 -13.44 -4.53
N GLY A 165 -19.70 -13.69 -3.60
CA GLY A 165 -19.56 -14.76 -2.62
C GLY A 165 -20.05 -14.30 -1.25
N PHE A 166 -19.64 -15.03 -0.21
CA PHE A 166 -19.94 -14.65 1.16
C PHE A 166 -18.72 -14.84 2.05
N ASN A 167 -18.71 -14.13 3.18
CA ASN A 167 -17.62 -14.15 4.16
C ASN A 167 -16.23 -13.96 3.52
N ASN A 168 -16.15 -12.97 2.63
CA ASN A 168 -14.96 -12.56 1.91
C ASN A 168 -14.70 -11.06 2.07
N ALA A 169 -13.54 -10.60 1.61
CA ALA A 169 -13.18 -9.19 1.54
C ALA A 169 -12.07 -8.98 0.49
N VAL A 170 -11.91 -7.73 0.06
CA VAL A 170 -10.65 -7.24 -0.54
C VAL A 170 -9.84 -6.62 0.59
N VAL A 171 -8.56 -6.97 0.69
CA VAL A 171 -7.68 -6.54 1.78
C VAL A 171 -6.33 -6.09 1.25
N GLY A 172 -5.70 -5.11 1.88
CA GLY A 172 -4.35 -4.66 1.52
C GLY A 172 -3.30 -4.98 2.59
N ILE A 173 -2.15 -4.31 2.48
CA ILE A 173 -0.92 -4.59 3.25
C ILE A 173 -1.10 -4.61 4.78
N ALA A 174 -2.08 -3.88 5.32
CA ALA A 174 -2.41 -3.90 6.74
C ALA A 174 -2.93 -5.26 7.25
N THR A 175 -3.41 -6.12 6.35
CA THR A 175 -3.91 -7.48 6.68
C THR A 175 -2.93 -8.57 6.26
N THR A 176 -2.37 -8.46 5.06
CA THR A 176 -1.41 -9.38 4.47
C THR A 176 -0.70 -8.66 3.34
N GLU A 177 0.56 -8.98 3.08
CA GLU A 177 1.24 -8.53 1.86
C GLU A 177 0.61 -9.24 0.65
N PRO A 178 -0.02 -8.49 -0.30
CA PRO A 178 -0.48 -9.02 -1.59
C PRO A 178 0.65 -9.68 -2.38
N TYR A 179 0.33 -10.48 -3.40
CA TYR A 179 1.36 -11.05 -4.26
C TYR A 179 1.91 -9.97 -5.21
N THR A 180 1.02 -9.20 -5.83
CA THR A 180 1.36 -7.96 -6.54
C THR A 180 0.42 -6.84 -6.11
N GLY A 181 0.78 -5.59 -6.44
CA GLY A 181 -0.06 -4.44 -6.15
C GLY A 181 -0.29 -4.17 -4.65
N ASN A 182 -1.45 -3.61 -4.34
CA ASN A 182 -1.81 -3.10 -3.02
C ASN A 182 -2.92 -3.92 -2.34
N TYR A 183 -3.64 -4.75 -3.10
CA TYR A 183 -4.82 -5.46 -2.62
C TYR A 183 -4.83 -6.92 -3.07
N CYS A 184 -5.49 -7.78 -2.30
CA CYS A 184 -5.78 -9.15 -2.70
C CYS A 184 -7.16 -9.59 -2.19
N GLY A 185 -7.68 -10.67 -2.77
CA GLY A 185 -8.91 -11.32 -2.32
C GLY A 185 -8.67 -12.11 -1.03
N ARG A 186 -9.65 -12.12 -0.13
CA ARG A 186 -9.63 -12.91 1.11
C ARG A 186 -10.92 -13.68 1.29
N LEU A 187 -10.82 -14.96 1.64
CA LEU A 187 -11.88 -15.72 2.29
C LEU A 187 -11.59 -15.73 3.80
N ASN A 188 -12.52 -15.25 4.62
CA ASN A 188 -12.36 -15.14 6.08
C ASN A 188 -12.26 -16.52 6.76
N ASN A 189 -11.97 -16.56 8.07
CA ASN A 189 -11.96 -17.79 8.87
C ASN A 189 -13.23 -18.66 8.69
N ASN A 190 -13.10 -19.97 8.92
CA ASN A 190 -14.16 -20.97 8.76
C ASN A 190 -14.58 -21.17 7.30
N ASP A 191 -15.85 -20.98 6.97
CA ASP A 191 -16.38 -21.07 5.62
C ASP A 191 -16.42 -19.72 4.93
N GLY A 192 -16.22 -19.72 3.62
CA GLY A 192 -16.33 -18.51 2.81
C GLY A 192 -16.20 -18.84 1.34
N SER A 193 -16.56 -17.89 0.50
CA SER A 193 -16.39 -18.02 -0.94
C SER A 193 -15.99 -16.74 -1.62
N LEU A 194 -15.21 -16.89 -2.68
CA LEU A 194 -15.10 -15.93 -3.77
C LEU A 194 -15.45 -16.66 -5.07
N PHE A 195 -16.25 -16.04 -5.92
CA PHE A 195 -16.50 -16.54 -7.25
C PHE A 195 -16.62 -15.42 -8.27
N TYR A 196 -16.31 -15.80 -9.51
CA TYR A 196 -16.44 -14.95 -10.68
C TYR A 196 -17.33 -15.67 -11.70
N VAL A 197 -18.25 -14.93 -12.32
CA VAL A 197 -19.10 -15.43 -13.41
C VAL A 197 -18.73 -14.68 -14.69
N LEU A 198 -18.49 -15.42 -15.76
CA LEU A 198 -18.16 -14.87 -17.07
C LEU A 198 -18.65 -15.77 -18.20
N ASN A 199 -18.83 -15.14 -19.36
CA ASN A 199 -19.08 -15.85 -20.60
C ASN A 199 -17.79 -16.51 -21.11
N VAL A 200 -17.97 -17.66 -21.74
CA VAL A 200 -16.92 -18.43 -22.42
C VAL A 200 -17.48 -19.00 -23.72
N ASP A 201 -16.59 -19.31 -24.66
CA ASP A 201 -16.94 -19.91 -25.94
C ASP A 201 -17.06 -21.43 -25.78
N PRO A 202 -18.18 -22.04 -26.22
CA PRO A 202 -18.36 -23.49 -26.12
C PRO A 202 -17.31 -24.26 -26.94
N GLY A 203 -16.70 -25.28 -26.33
CA GLY A 203 -15.66 -26.10 -26.97
C GLY A 203 -14.25 -25.51 -26.90
N GLU A 204 -14.09 -24.28 -26.42
CA GLU A 204 -12.81 -23.58 -26.32
C GLU A 204 -12.00 -24.04 -25.11
N THR A 205 -10.67 -24.01 -25.22
CA THR A 205 -9.76 -24.37 -24.12
C THR A 205 -9.22 -23.12 -23.46
N TYR A 206 -9.26 -23.10 -22.13
CA TYR A 206 -8.81 -21.97 -21.32
C TYR A 206 -7.76 -22.40 -20.31
N THR A 207 -6.85 -21.48 -20.02
CA THR A 207 -5.87 -21.59 -18.94
C THR A 207 -6.26 -20.63 -17.81
N LEU A 208 -6.55 -21.18 -16.63
CA LEU A 208 -6.79 -20.44 -15.39
C LEU A 208 -5.49 -20.40 -14.57
N LYS A 209 -5.03 -19.20 -14.22
CA LYS A 209 -3.90 -18.98 -13.31
C LYS A 209 -4.32 -18.13 -12.12
N PHE A 210 -3.70 -18.34 -10.97
CA PHE A 210 -3.83 -17.47 -9.81
C PHE A 210 -2.74 -17.78 -8.79
N PHE A 211 -2.45 -16.79 -7.94
CA PHE A 211 -1.63 -16.97 -6.75
C PHE A 211 -2.50 -17.16 -5.53
N SER A 212 -2.09 -18.06 -4.65
CA SER A 212 -2.79 -18.26 -3.39
C SER A 212 -1.87 -18.60 -2.23
N LYS A 213 -2.34 -18.29 -1.02
CA LYS A 213 -1.72 -18.71 0.23
C LYS A 213 -2.74 -18.76 1.35
N TRP A 214 -2.40 -19.45 2.43
CA TRP A 214 -3.10 -19.34 3.70
C TRP A 214 -2.45 -18.27 4.57
N ARG A 215 -3.16 -17.82 5.62
CA ARG A 215 -2.51 -17.05 6.68
C ARG A 215 -1.48 -17.88 7.44
N ASP A 216 -1.82 -19.15 7.68
CA ASP A 216 -1.04 -20.10 8.45
C ASP A 216 -1.06 -21.43 7.68
N PRO A 217 0.03 -22.23 7.63
CA PRO A 217 0.02 -23.54 6.99
C PRO A 217 -1.08 -24.45 7.56
N VAL A 218 -1.76 -25.18 6.70
CA VAL A 218 -2.96 -25.95 7.06
C VAL A 218 -2.76 -27.45 6.88
N PRO A 219 -3.36 -28.31 7.74
CA PRO A 219 -3.27 -29.77 7.58
C PRO A 219 -4.25 -30.34 6.54
N ASN A 220 -5.31 -29.60 6.23
CA ASN A 220 -6.31 -29.92 5.21
C ASN A 220 -6.48 -28.70 4.30
N THR A 221 -7.00 -28.89 3.10
CA THR A 221 -7.23 -27.81 2.14
C THR A 221 -8.54 -28.05 1.38
N PHE A 222 -8.82 -27.22 0.39
CA PHE A 222 -9.96 -27.35 -0.53
C PHE A 222 -9.46 -27.20 -1.96
N SER A 223 -10.33 -27.46 -2.94
CA SER A 223 -10.04 -27.22 -4.35
C SER A 223 -11.03 -26.23 -4.94
N ALA A 224 -10.52 -25.31 -5.76
CA ALA A 224 -11.36 -24.44 -6.59
C ALA A 224 -12.14 -25.28 -7.61
N LYS A 225 -13.35 -24.84 -7.93
CA LYS A 225 -14.26 -25.55 -8.84
C LYS A 225 -14.66 -24.64 -9.99
N ILE A 226 -14.79 -25.22 -11.17
CA ILE A 226 -15.42 -24.56 -12.32
C ILE A 226 -16.78 -25.21 -12.51
N ARG A 227 -17.83 -24.40 -12.55
CA ARG A 227 -19.22 -24.87 -12.67
C ARG A 227 -19.90 -24.20 -13.86
N ASN A 228 -20.84 -24.90 -14.47
CA ASN A 228 -21.77 -24.28 -15.40
C ASN A 228 -22.63 -23.30 -14.61
N ASN A 229 -22.62 -22.01 -14.96
CA ASN A 229 -23.42 -21.04 -14.22
C ASN A 229 -24.93 -21.31 -14.39
N ASN A 230 -25.33 -21.82 -15.55
CA ASN A 230 -26.68 -22.30 -15.80
C ASN A 230 -26.90 -23.68 -15.16
N GLY A 231 -27.58 -23.71 -14.01
CA GLY A 231 -27.91 -24.95 -13.28
C GLY A 231 -26.83 -25.44 -12.32
N ASN A 232 -25.69 -24.73 -12.19
CA ASN A 232 -24.66 -24.96 -11.16
C ASN A 232 -23.97 -26.35 -11.21
N ALA A 233 -24.04 -27.03 -12.34
CA ALA A 233 -23.40 -28.32 -12.56
C ALA A 233 -21.88 -28.20 -12.41
N LEU A 234 -21.24 -29.14 -11.70
CA LEU A 234 -19.78 -29.19 -11.61
C LEU A 234 -19.21 -29.59 -12.97
N LEU A 235 -18.32 -28.77 -13.52
CA LEU A 235 -17.59 -29.07 -14.75
C LEU A 235 -16.20 -29.60 -14.43
N PHE A 236 -15.45 -28.86 -13.61
CA PHE A 236 -14.07 -29.20 -13.26
C PHE A 236 -13.79 -28.99 -11.77
N SER A 237 -12.88 -29.81 -11.27
CA SER A 237 -12.26 -29.65 -9.96
C SER A 237 -10.78 -29.44 -10.18
N LEU A 238 -10.26 -28.30 -9.73
CA LEU A 238 -8.83 -28.05 -9.73
C LEU A 238 -8.14 -28.98 -8.71
N PRO A 239 -6.80 -29.10 -8.77
CA PRO A 239 -6.00 -29.60 -7.67
C PRO A 239 -6.32 -28.88 -6.35
N ASP A 240 -5.98 -29.54 -5.27
CA ASP A 240 -6.10 -28.99 -3.92
C ASP A 240 -5.17 -27.78 -3.75
N MET A 241 -5.67 -26.72 -3.09
CA MET A 241 -4.92 -25.48 -2.90
C MET A 241 -3.66 -25.74 -2.08
N PRO A 242 -2.53 -25.05 -2.36
CA PRO A 242 -1.30 -25.17 -1.60
C PRO A 242 -1.54 -25.04 -0.09
N GLN A 243 -0.86 -25.86 0.70
CA GLN A 243 -0.99 -25.89 2.17
C GLN A 243 0.03 -24.98 2.88
N THR A 244 0.35 -23.85 2.25
CA THR A 244 1.46 -22.95 2.62
C THR A 244 0.97 -21.54 2.96
N ASP A 245 1.77 -20.81 3.74
CA ASP A 245 1.64 -19.38 4.02
C ASP A 245 2.48 -18.50 3.08
N VAL A 246 3.14 -19.11 2.09
CA VAL A 246 3.86 -18.44 1.00
C VAL A 246 2.99 -18.43 -0.25
N TRP A 247 3.01 -17.34 -1.01
CA TRP A 247 2.31 -17.25 -2.29
C TRP A 247 2.82 -18.30 -3.28
N GLU A 248 1.92 -19.13 -3.78
CA GLU A 248 2.20 -20.12 -4.82
C GLU A 248 1.22 -19.97 -5.99
N GLU A 249 1.76 -20.11 -7.21
CA GLU A 249 0.96 -20.11 -8.44
C GLU A 249 0.25 -21.46 -8.60
N THR A 250 -1.01 -21.42 -8.98
CA THR A 250 -1.75 -22.57 -9.50
C THR A 250 -2.14 -22.29 -10.95
N GLU A 251 -1.81 -23.21 -11.84
CA GLU A 251 -2.19 -23.20 -13.24
C GLU A 251 -3.06 -24.41 -13.57
N TYR A 252 -4.16 -24.21 -14.28
CA TYR A 252 -5.08 -25.26 -14.67
C TYR A 252 -5.70 -25.00 -16.03
N GLU A 253 -5.51 -25.94 -16.95
CA GLU A 253 -6.10 -25.91 -18.29
C GLU A 253 -7.38 -26.76 -18.34
N PHE A 254 -8.42 -26.26 -19.00
CA PHE A 254 -9.68 -26.98 -19.19
C PHE A 254 -10.38 -26.59 -20.48
N THR A 255 -11.05 -27.56 -21.11
CA THR A 255 -11.88 -27.34 -22.31
C THR A 255 -13.35 -27.26 -21.94
N VAL A 256 -14.01 -26.14 -22.27
CA VAL A 256 -15.43 -25.92 -21.96
C VAL A 256 -16.31 -26.87 -22.79
N PRO A 257 -17.33 -27.52 -22.20
CA PRO A 257 -18.26 -28.35 -22.98
C PRO A 257 -19.00 -27.56 -24.05
N ASN A 258 -19.33 -28.20 -25.18
CA ASN A 258 -19.97 -27.57 -26.34
C ASN A 258 -21.36 -26.95 -26.07
N ASP A 259 -21.98 -27.25 -24.93
CA ASP A 259 -23.28 -26.73 -24.49
C ASP A 259 -23.19 -25.69 -23.36
N VAL A 260 -21.97 -25.29 -22.97
CA VAL A 260 -21.72 -24.32 -21.90
C VAL A 260 -21.18 -23.03 -22.49
N SER A 261 -21.87 -21.91 -22.23
CA SER A 261 -21.46 -20.57 -22.66
C SER A 261 -21.19 -19.59 -21.51
N GLU A 262 -21.39 -20.03 -20.26
CA GLU A 262 -21.17 -19.20 -19.07
C GLU A 262 -20.73 -20.11 -17.91
N ILE A 263 -19.60 -19.75 -17.30
CA ILE A 263 -18.99 -20.51 -16.20
C ILE A 263 -18.91 -19.68 -14.93
N LYS A 264 -18.78 -20.39 -13.81
CA LYS A 264 -18.49 -19.86 -12.50
C LYS A 264 -17.20 -20.47 -11.98
N ILE A 265 -16.17 -19.66 -11.82
CA ILE A 265 -14.94 -20.01 -11.11
C ILE A 265 -15.21 -19.79 -9.62
N LEU A 266 -15.22 -20.86 -8.83
CA LEU A 266 -15.63 -20.87 -7.43
C LEU A 266 -14.50 -21.33 -6.52
N PHE A 267 -14.03 -20.42 -5.68
CA PHE A 267 -13.23 -20.71 -4.50
C PHE A 267 -14.18 -20.81 -3.31
N TYR A 268 -14.43 -22.02 -2.83
CA TYR A 268 -15.28 -22.25 -1.67
C TYR A 268 -14.55 -23.15 -0.68
N LYS A 269 -14.34 -22.63 0.52
CA LYS A 269 -13.87 -23.41 1.66
C LYS A 269 -15.04 -23.59 2.62
N GLY A 270 -15.31 -24.84 3.00
CA GLY A 270 -16.38 -25.18 3.93
C GLY A 270 -15.91 -25.22 5.38
N GLN A 271 -16.84 -25.47 6.30
CA GLN A 271 -16.51 -25.67 7.72
C GLN A 271 -15.87 -27.06 7.92
N VAL A 272 -14.69 -27.07 8.54
CA VAL A 272 -13.89 -28.27 8.83
C VAL A 272 -13.33 -28.19 10.25
N ASN A 273 -12.80 -29.30 10.76
CA ASN A 273 -12.07 -29.36 12.04
C ASN A 273 -10.66 -29.96 11.81
N PRO A 274 -9.56 -29.26 12.12
CA PRO A 274 -9.49 -27.87 12.61
C PRO A 274 -10.01 -26.86 11.58
N THR A 275 -10.52 -25.72 12.07
CA THR A 275 -11.13 -24.70 11.22
C THR A 275 -10.12 -24.05 10.29
N PHE A 276 -10.53 -23.78 9.05
CA PHE A 276 -9.66 -23.08 8.10
C PHE A 276 -9.35 -21.64 8.56
N PRO A 277 -8.06 -21.23 8.56
CA PRO A 277 -7.69 -19.82 8.71
C PRO A 277 -8.13 -19.02 7.46
N PRO A 278 -7.84 -17.71 7.39
CA PRO A 278 -8.07 -16.94 6.19
C PRO A 278 -7.23 -17.51 5.05
N PHE A 279 -7.84 -17.50 3.86
CA PHE A 279 -7.20 -17.86 2.61
C PHE A 279 -7.14 -16.61 1.74
N PHE A 280 -6.03 -16.42 1.06
CA PHE A 280 -5.78 -15.26 0.21
C PHE A 280 -5.60 -15.71 -1.24
N LEU A 281 -6.14 -14.91 -2.15
CA LEU A 281 -6.15 -15.15 -3.58
C LEU A 281 -5.75 -13.85 -4.28
N ASP A 282 -4.89 -13.96 -5.28
CA ASP A 282 -4.40 -12.81 -6.01
C ASP A 282 -4.07 -13.16 -7.46
N ASP A 283 -3.98 -12.15 -8.32
CA ASP A 283 -3.64 -12.27 -9.74
C ASP A 283 -4.37 -13.40 -10.48
N VAL A 284 -5.70 -13.46 -10.30
CA VAL A 284 -6.52 -14.45 -11.02
C VAL A 284 -6.65 -14.05 -12.48
N SER A 285 -6.27 -14.96 -13.37
CA SER A 285 -6.22 -14.77 -14.81
C SER A 285 -6.93 -15.93 -15.52
N LEU A 286 -7.74 -15.63 -16.52
CA LEU A 286 -8.33 -16.62 -17.42
C LEU A 286 -8.14 -16.16 -18.88
N LYS A 287 -7.48 -16.99 -19.67
CA LYS A 287 -7.22 -16.72 -21.09
C LYS A 287 -7.51 -17.95 -21.94
N VAL A 288 -7.77 -17.73 -23.23
CA VAL A 288 -7.81 -18.81 -24.22
C VAL A 288 -6.41 -19.42 -24.30
N THR A 289 -6.33 -20.75 -24.29
CA THR A 289 -5.06 -21.46 -24.45
C THR A 289 -4.55 -21.28 -25.88
N PRO A 290 -3.30 -20.81 -26.09
CA PRO A 290 -2.74 -20.56 -27.43
C PRO A 290 -2.65 -21.79 -28.35
#